data_AF-A0A3B9KTJ1-F1
#
_entry.id   AF-A0A3B9KTJ1-F1
#
_cell.length_a   1.000
_cell.length_b   1.000
_cell.length_c   1.000
_cell.angle_alpha   90.00
_cell.angle_beta   90.00
_cell.angle_gamma   90.00
#
_symmetry.space_group_name_H-M   'P 1'
#
loop_
_entity.id
_entity.type
_entity.pdbx_description
1 polymer ?
#
loop_
_entity_poly.entity_id
_entity_poly.type
_entity_poly.pdbx_seq_one_letter_code
_entity_poly.pdbx_strand_id
1 'polypeptide(L)'
;MIVYVEAVILDNFCFDFLLGYLTYLFLRRKVRYACVVLSATVGSLIALVYPLAKGYGMLVKIFALFVCSLLLTLKRSVRSYLIATFVYAVLSFVLSGIFCFLLGGKMANGFIGLKWGGLVCIVSVGTFLLLYTARQTIGLIGERRRKEKFATAEVFGNGKSIKISALFDSGNLLTDQNGEGVVVTDQRRLQALGDLREAGEMRVHTASGSRVLKLVKIPEIRIYSRGRENILTNVTAALSDLPEQYALILPCE
;
A
#
# COMPACT_ATOMS: atom_id res chain seq x y z
N MET A 1 13.43 34.74 -28.63
CA MET A 1 12.48 34.24 -27.62
C MET A 1 13.00 34.67 -26.26
N ILE A 2 12.19 35.35 -25.46
CA ILE A 2 12.55 35.71 -24.08
C ILE A 2 12.27 34.47 -23.22
N VAL A 3 13.25 34.04 -22.43
CA VAL A 3 13.13 32.90 -21.53
C VAL A 3 13.29 33.41 -20.11
N TYR A 4 12.25 33.27 -19.32
CA TYR A 4 12.24 33.64 -17.90
C TYR A 4 12.95 32.56 -17.09
N VAL A 5 14.03 32.93 -16.41
CA VAL A 5 14.88 32.00 -15.64
C VAL A 5 14.06 31.35 -14.53
N GLU A 6 13.20 32.10 -13.88
CA GLU A 6 12.28 31.63 -12.84
C GLU A 6 11.32 30.55 -13.36
N ALA A 7 10.81 30.69 -14.58
CA ALA A 7 9.92 29.71 -15.19
C ALA A 7 10.68 28.42 -15.53
N VAL A 8 11.91 28.54 -16.06
CA VAL A 8 12.78 27.38 -16.33
C VAL A 8 13.10 26.63 -15.04
N ILE A 9 13.45 27.35 -13.97
CA ILE A 9 13.77 26.74 -12.69
C ILE A 9 12.55 25.99 -12.16
N LEU A 10 11.39 26.65 -12.12
CA LEU A 10 10.16 26.10 -11.56
C LEU A 10 9.67 24.88 -12.35
N ASP A 11 9.59 24.98 -13.68
CA ASP A 11 9.13 23.89 -14.54
C ASP A 11 10.03 22.66 -14.42
N ASN A 12 11.36 22.83 -14.44
CA ASN A 12 12.29 21.70 -14.31
C ASN A 12 12.29 21.14 -12.88
N PHE A 13 12.21 21.99 -11.85
CA PHE A 13 12.14 21.52 -10.47
C PHE A 13 10.88 20.68 -10.23
N CYS A 14 9.70 21.18 -10.62
CA CYS A 14 8.45 20.46 -10.43
C CYS A 14 8.44 19.14 -11.23
N PHE A 15 8.99 19.15 -12.45
CA PHE A 15 9.08 17.97 -13.31
C PHE A 15 10.06 16.91 -12.76
N ASP A 16 11.28 17.30 -12.38
CA ASP A 16 12.28 16.40 -11.82
C ASP A 16 11.83 15.87 -10.44
N PHE A 17 11.10 16.67 -9.66
CA PHE A 17 10.49 16.20 -8.41
C PHE A 17 9.46 15.10 -8.68
N LEU A 18 8.56 15.30 -9.65
CA LEU A 18 7.58 14.29 -10.04
C LEU A 18 8.27 13.02 -10.56
N LEU A 19 9.30 13.17 -11.40
CA LEU A 19 10.10 12.06 -11.90
C LEU A 19 10.73 11.26 -10.77
N GLY A 20 11.45 11.91 -9.86
CA GLY A 20 12.08 11.26 -8.72
C GLY A 20 11.07 10.55 -7.82
N TYR A 21 9.92 11.19 -7.56
CA TYR A 21 8.82 10.58 -6.80
C TYR A 21 8.30 9.30 -7.48
N LEU A 22 8.01 9.36 -8.78
CA LEU A 22 7.54 8.22 -9.56
C LEU A 22 8.58 7.11 -9.66
N THR A 23 9.86 7.44 -9.81
CA THR A 23 10.95 6.45 -9.78
C THR A 23 10.91 5.65 -8.47
N TYR A 24 10.72 6.30 -7.32
CA TYR A 24 10.56 5.58 -6.04
C TYR A 24 9.33 4.67 -6.02
N LEU A 25 8.19 5.13 -6.56
CA LEU A 25 6.96 4.34 -6.62
C LEU A 25 7.11 3.11 -7.53
N PHE A 26 7.66 3.26 -8.72
CA PHE A 26 7.89 2.15 -9.67
C PHE A 26 8.87 1.12 -9.12
N LEU A 27 9.90 1.58 -8.39
CA LEU A 27 10.83 0.69 -7.70
C LEU A 27 10.25 0.06 -6.43
N ARG A 28 9.01 0.38 -6.05
CA ARG A 28 8.34 -0.06 -4.82
C ARG A 28 9.15 0.25 -3.55
N ARG A 29 9.82 1.40 -3.53
CA ARG A 29 10.69 1.84 -2.42
C ARG A 29 10.01 2.93 -1.60
N LYS A 30 10.37 3.02 -0.31
CA LYS A 30 10.00 4.16 0.53
C LYS A 30 10.60 5.44 -0.05
N VAL A 31 9.74 6.42 -0.35
CA VAL A 31 10.15 7.72 -0.90
C VAL A 31 11.02 8.45 0.11
N ARG A 32 12.23 8.84 -0.30
CA ARG A 32 13.11 9.71 0.48
C ARG A 32 13.00 11.13 -0.06
N TYR A 33 12.04 11.90 0.45
CA TYR A 33 11.74 13.23 -0.06
C TYR A 33 12.96 14.16 -0.13
N ALA A 34 13.87 14.10 0.85
CA ALA A 34 15.12 14.87 0.81
C ALA A 34 15.99 14.54 -0.42
N CYS A 35 16.09 13.26 -0.81
CA CYS A 35 16.82 12.86 -2.02
C CYS A 35 16.10 13.31 -3.30
N VAL A 36 14.76 13.28 -3.30
CA VAL A 36 13.95 13.75 -4.44
C VAL A 36 14.09 15.26 -4.63
N VAL A 37 13.97 16.05 -3.55
CA VAL A 37 14.14 17.51 -3.58
C VAL A 37 15.57 17.88 -4.01
N LEU A 38 16.59 17.20 -3.48
CA LEU A 38 17.98 17.43 -3.87
C LEU A 38 18.19 17.12 -5.36
N SER A 39 17.67 15.98 -5.84
CA SER A 39 17.73 15.61 -7.25
C SER A 39 17.04 16.63 -8.13
N ALA A 40 15.85 17.09 -7.75
CA ALA A 40 15.07 18.08 -8.51
C ALA A 40 15.74 19.45 -8.56
N THR A 41 16.36 19.86 -7.45
CA THR A 41 17.14 21.11 -7.39
C THR A 41 18.34 21.04 -8.34
N VAL A 42 19.11 19.94 -8.29
CA VAL A 42 20.27 19.76 -9.15
C VAL A 42 19.87 19.65 -10.63
N GLY A 43 18.82 18.90 -10.95
CA GLY A 43 18.29 18.80 -12.32
C GLY A 43 17.85 20.14 -12.88
N SER A 44 17.13 20.94 -12.08
CA SER A 44 16.72 22.30 -12.42
C SER A 44 17.91 23.24 -12.67
N LEU A 45 18.96 23.17 -11.84
CA LEU A 45 20.19 23.94 -12.05
C LEU A 45 20.93 23.52 -13.32
N ILE A 46 20.97 22.22 -13.64
CA ILE A 46 21.56 21.72 -14.89
C ILE A 46 20.77 22.22 -16.11
N ALA A 47 19.44 22.36 -16.01
CA ALA A 47 18.62 22.89 -17.08
C ALA A 47 18.97 24.34 -17.46
N LEU A 48 19.49 25.15 -16.51
CA LEU A 48 19.97 26.51 -16.80
C LEU A 48 21.23 26.54 -17.68
N VAL A 49 22.02 25.46 -17.65
CA VAL A 49 23.24 25.34 -18.47
C VAL A 49 22.90 24.95 -19.91
N TYR A 50 21.73 24.35 -20.15
CA TYR A 50 21.35 23.82 -21.45
C TYR A 50 21.35 24.87 -22.58
N PRO A 51 20.81 26.09 -22.43
CA PRO A 51 20.90 27.13 -23.46
C PRO A 51 22.33 27.52 -23.84
N LEU A 52 23.30 27.32 -22.93
CA LEU A 52 24.70 27.66 -23.13
C LEU A 52 25.49 26.54 -23.83
N ALA A 53 24.99 25.29 -23.78
CA ALA A 53 25.66 24.10 -24.25
C ALA A 53 25.53 23.88 -25.79
N LYS A 54 25.72 24.94 -26.60
CA LYS A 54 25.56 24.94 -28.07
C LYS A 54 26.06 23.65 -28.74
N GLY A 55 25.14 22.79 -29.22
CA GLY A 55 25.44 21.51 -29.88
C GLY A 55 25.62 20.29 -28.96
N TYR A 56 25.80 20.50 -27.65
CA TYR A 56 26.02 19.45 -26.64
C TYR A 56 24.79 19.17 -25.75
N GLY A 57 23.61 19.70 -26.09
CA GLY A 57 22.40 19.55 -25.28
C GLY A 57 22.03 18.09 -24.95
N MET A 58 22.29 17.16 -25.87
CA MET A 58 22.07 15.73 -25.60
C MET A 58 23.01 15.19 -24.51
N LEU A 59 24.28 15.59 -24.50
CA LEU A 59 25.24 15.20 -23.46
C LEU A 59 24.84 15.78 -22.10
N VAL A 60 24.36 17.02 -22.06
CA VAL A 60 23.86 17.64 -20.82
C VAL A 60 22.68 16.86 -20.24
N LYS A 61 21.75 16.40 -21.09
CA LYS A 61 20.62 15.56 -20.66
C LYS A 61 21.05 14.19 -20.16
N ILE A 62 21.98 13.54 -20.85
CA ILE A 62 22.55 12.25 -20.42
C ILE A 62 23.26 12.42 -19.07
N PHE A 63 24.03 13.49 -18.92
CA PHE A 63 24.69 13.83 -17.66
C PHE A 63 23.68 14.07 -16.54
N ALA A 64 22.64 14.89 -16.79
CA ALA A 64 21.56 15.13 -15.82
C ALA A 64 20.87 13.83 -15.40
N LEU A 65 20.57 12.94 -16.35
CA LEU A 65 19.97 11.62 -16.08
C LEU A 65 20.81 10.83 -15.06
N PHE A 66 22.12 10.72 -15.28
CA PHE A 66 23.00 9.98 -14.37
C PHE A 66 23.14 10.67 -13.01
N VAL A 67 23.33 11.99 -12.98
CA VAL A 67 23.46 12.75 -11.73
C VAL A 67 22.19 12.67 -10.89
N CYS A 68 21.01 12.94 -11.47
CA CYS A 68 19.73 12.85 -10.76
C CYS A 68 19.50 11.42 -10.23
N SER A 69 19.74 10.39 -11.05
CA SER A 69 19.59 9.00 -10.64
C SER A 69 20.54 8.60 -9.50
N LEU A 70 21.76 9.15 -9.48
CA LEU A 70 22.73 8.95 -8.40
C LEU A 70 22.23 9.58 -7.10
N LEU A 71 21.71 10.81 -7.15
CA LEU A 71 21.15 11.51 -5.99
C LEU A 71 19.94 10.77 -5.41
N LEU A 72 19.09 10.20 -6.26
CA LEU A 72 17.96 9.37 -5.82
C LEU A 72 18.42 8.06 -5.15
N THR A 73 19.60 7.54 -5.47
CA THR A 73 20.09 6.24 -5.00
C THR A 73 21.28 6.32 -4.03
N LEU A 74 21.53 7.49 -3.43
CA LEU A 74 22.57 7.69 -2.43
C LEU A 74 22.54 6.60 -1.34
N LYS A 75 23.71 6.02 -1.08
CA LYS A 75 23.95 4.90 -0.13
C LYS A 75 23.29 3.57 -0.55
N ARG A 76 23.13 3.32 -1.85
CA ARG A 76 22.63 2.04 -2.40
C ARG A 76 23.67 1.38 -3.31
N SER A 77 23.41 0.12 -3.67
CA SER A 77 24.27 -0.66 -4.56
C SER A 77 24.27 -0.13 -5.99
N VAL A 78 25.33 -0.41 -6.75
CA VAL A 78 25.46 -0.07 -8.18
C VAL A 78 24.30 -0.64 -9.00
N ARG A 79 23.87 -1.87 -8.71
CA ARG A 79 22.67 -2.47 -9.34
C ARG A 79 21.42 -1.61 -9.10
N SER A 80 21.25 -1.08 -7.89
CA SER A 80 20.11 -0.22 -7.56
C SER A 80 20.16 1.11 -8.30
N TYR A 81 21.35 1.65 -8.51
CA TYR A 81 21.57 2.84 -9.33
C TYR A 81 21.19 2.58 -10.79
N LEU A 82 21.73 1.53 -11.42
CA LEU A 82 21.44 1.22 -12.82
C LEU A 82 19.95 1.01 -13.10
N ILE A 83 19.25 0.27 -12.23
CA ILE A 83 17.80 0.07 -12.37
C ILE A 83 17.05 1.40 -12.19
N ALA A 84 17.45 2.23 -11.23
CA ALA A 84 16.83 3.54 -11.03
C ALA A 84 17.06 4.47 -12.22
N THR A 85 18.26 4.48 -12.79
CA THR A 85 18.59 5.24 -14.01
C THR A 85 17.74 4.79 -15.19
N PHE A 86 17.58 3.48 -15.40
CA PHE A 86 16.71 2.96 -16.44
C PHE A 86 15.25 3.40 -16.25
N VAL A 87 14.71 3.25 -15.04
CA VAL A 87 13.34 3.67 -14.72
C VAL A 87 13.17 5.18 -14.88
N TYR A 88 14.13 5.99 -14.41
CA TYR A 88 14.11 7.45 -14.55
C TYR A 88 14.13 7.86 -16.02
N ALA A 89 14.97 7.23 -16.85
CA ALA A 89 15.04 7.50 -18.28
C ALA A 89 13.72 7.20 -19.00
N VAL A 90 13.12 6.04 -18.72
CA VAL A 90 11.82 5.65 -19.30
C VAL A 90 10.72 6.62 -18.87
N LEU A 91 10.63 6.95 -17.58
CA LEU A 91 9.65 7.91 -17.07
C LEU A 91 9.85 9.30 -17.65
N SER A 92 11.10 9.76 -17.77
CA SER A 92 11.45 11.05 -18.37
C SER A 92 10.98 11.12 -19.82
N PHE A 93 11.25 10.07 -20.61
CA PHE A 93 10.80 10.00 -22.00
C PHE A 93 9.27 9.99 -22.12
N VAL A 94 8.60 9.13 -21.36
CA VAL A 94 7.13 9.00 -21.39
C VAL A 94 6.45 10.28 -20.95
N LEU A 95 6.83 10.86 -19.81
CA LEU A 95 6.21 12.08 -19.30
C LEU A 95 6.50 13.29 -20.19
N SER A 96 7.72 13.41 -20.72
CA SER A 96 8.03 14.46 -21.70
C SER A 96 7.16 14.34 -22.95
N GLY A 97 6.94 13.11 -23.44
CA GLY A 97 6.03 12.86 -24.57
C GLY A 97 4.58 13.24 -24.25
N ILE A 98 4.07 12.86 -23.08
CA ILE A 98 2.73 13.22 -22.62
C ILE A 98 2.59 14.74 -22.51
N PHE A 99 3.57 15.44 -21.93
CA PHE A 99 3.52 16.89 -21.79
C PHE A 99 3.60 17.58 -23.15
N CYS A 100 4.43 17.08 -24.07
CA CYS A 100 4.50 17.57 -25.44
C CYS A 100 3.14 17.44 -26.14
N PHE A 101 2.47 16.29 -25.99
CA PHE A 101 1.16 16.04 -26.60
C PHE A 101 0.04 16.88 -25.96
N LEU A 102 -0.13 16.82 -24.64
CA LEU A 102 -1.24 17.46 -23.93
C LEU A 102 -1.15 18.99 -23.90
N LEU A 103 0.07 19.53 -23.81
CA LEU A 103 0.27 20.97 -23.67
C LEU A 103 0.55 21.66 -25.03
N GLY A 104 0.42 20.91 -26.14
CA GLY A 104 0.67 21.42 -27.49
C GLY A 104 2.12 21.86 -27.69
N GLY A 105 3.05 21.20 -27.00
CA GLY A 105 4.46 21.49 -27.06
C GLY A 105 5.04 21.20 -28.43
N LYS A 106 5.87 22.11 -28.92
CA LYS A 106 6.72 21.85 -30.09
C LYS A 106 8.13 21.57 -29.63
N MET A 107 8.73 20.48 -30.07
CA MET A 107 10.15 20.26 -29.84
C MET A 107 10.95 21.19 -30.74
N ALA A 108 11.73 22.09 -30.15
CA ALA A 108 12.69 22.92 -30.84
C ALA A 108 14.01 22.93 -30.06
N ASN A 109 15.11 22.55 -30.73
CA ASN A 109 16.45 22.48 -30.12
C ASN A 109 16.50 21.66 -28.81
N GLY A 110 15.66 20.63 -28.72
CA GLY A 110 15.54 19.77 -27.54
C GLY A 110 14.84 20.38 -26.33
N PHE A 111 14.21 21.55 -26.46
CA PHE A 111 13.22 22.04 -25.50
C PHE A 111 11.81 21.70 -25.97
N ILE A 112 10.91 21.43 -25.02
CA ILE A 112 9.48 21.54 -25.27
C ILE A 112 9.15 23.03 -25.21
N GLY A 113 9.04 23.65 -26.38
CA GLY A 113 8.54 25.01 -26.50
C GLY A 113 7.04 25.02 -26.21
N LEU A 114 6.67 25.49 -25.03
CA LEU A 114 5.28 25.72 -24.65
C LEU A 114 4.92 27.19 -24.86
N LYS A 115 3.66 27.43 -25.26
CA LYS A 115 3.14 28.80 -25.42
C LYS A 115 3.09 29.58 -24.09
N TRP A 116 2.98 28.88 -22.97
CA TRP A 116 2.87 29.45 -21.64
C TRP A 116 3.87 28.76 -20.71
N GLY A 117 4.79 29.53 -20.11
CA GLY A 117 5.69 29.03 -19.07
C GLY A 117 4.93 28.70 -17.78
N GLY A 118 5.40 27.73 -17.00
CA GLY A 118 4.78 27.33 -15.72
C GLY A 118 3.73 26.22 -15.83
N LEU A 119 3.25 25.89 -17.04
CA LEU A 119 2.27 24.81 -17.24
C LEU A 119 2.83 23.45 -16.85
N VAL A 120 4.11 23.20 -17.13
CA VAL A 120 4.80 21.95 -16.74
C VAL A 120 4.79 21.83 -15.22
N CYS A 121 5.08 22.90 -14.50
CA CYS A 121 5.01 22.86 -13.04
C CYS A 121 3.59 22.61 -12.53
N ILE A 122 2.58 23.33 -13.04
CA ILE A 122 1.17 23.15 -12.60
C ILE A 122 0.72 21.70 -12.80
N VAL A 123 0.97 21.13 -13.97
CA VAL A 123 0.59 19.73 -14.26
C VAL A 123 1.40 18.76 -13.40
N SER A 124 2.69 19.02 -13.18
CA SER A 124 3.54 18.14 -12.37
C SER A 124 3.09 18.11 -10.91
N VAL A 125 2.81 19.29 -10.34
CA VAL A 125 2.30 19.43 -8.96
C VAL A 125 0.91 18.81 -8.83
N GLY A 126 0.00 19.10 -9.77
CA GLY A 126 -1.33 18.50 -9.78
C GLY A 126 -1.29 16.97 -9.85
N THR A 127 -0.44 16.42 -10.72
CA THR A 127 -0.23 14.98 -10.83
C THR A 127 0.34 14.39 -9.54
N PHE A 128 1.34 15.04 -8.93
CA PHE A 128 1.90 14.62 -7.66
C PHE A 128 0.84 14.59 -6.55
N LEU A 129 0.07 15.67 -6.39
CA LEU A 129 -0.97 15.76 -5.36
C LEU A 129 -2.06 14.69 -5.56
N LEU A 130 -2.49 14.46 -6.79
CA LEU A 130 -3.46 13.41 -7.11
C LEU A 130 -2.94 12.03 -6.73
N LEU A 131 -1.70 11.69 -7.12
CA LEU A 131 -1.12 10.38 -6.80
C LEU A 131 -0.85 10.21 -5.30
N TYR A 132 -0.40 11.27 -4.64
CA TYR A 132 -0.15 11.27 -3.20
C TYR A 132 -1.45 11.04 -2.43
N THR A 133 -2.49 11.82 -2.72
CA THR A 133 -3.81 11.70 -2.07
C THR A 133 -4.47 10.37 -2.36
N ALA A 134 -4.45 9.88 -3.61
CA ALA A 134 -4.97 8.56 -3.96
C ALA A 134 -4.31 7.45 -3.15
N ARG A 135 -2.98 7.50 -2.98
CA ARG A 135 -2.23 6.52 -2.19
C ARG A 135 -2.60 6.55 -0.71
N GLN A 136 -2.76 7.74 -0.13
CA GLN A 136 -3.21 7.88 1.26
C GLN A 136 -4.63 7.33 1.44
N THR A 137 -5.55 7.67 0.55
CA THR A 137 -6.93 7.20 0.58
C THR A 137 -7.02 5.67 0.47
N ILE A 138 -6.26 5.05 -0.44
CA ILE A 138 -6.20 3.58 -0.55
C ILE A 138 -5.66 2.95 0.74
N GLY A 139 -4.63 3.56 1.36
CA GLY A 139 -4.10 3.13 2.64
C GLY A 139 -5.16 3.15 3.75
N LEU A 140 -5.86 4.28 3.88
CA LEU A 140 -6.94 4.46 4.86
C LEU A 140 -8.10 3.48 4.64
N ILE A 141 -8.52 3.27 3.39
CA ILE A 141 -9.56 2.27 3.07
C ILE A 141 -9.07 0.86 3.45
N GLY A 142 -7.82 0.53 3.15
CA GLY A 142 -7.22 -0.76 3.51
C GLY A 142 -7.17 -0.99 5.02
N GLU A 143 -6.79 0.03 5.80
CA GLU A 143 -6.79 -0.02 7.26
C GLU A 143 -8.20 -0.17 7.83
N ARG A 144 -9.17 0.58 7.30
CA ARG A 144 -10.58 0.45 7.71
C ARG A 144 -11.11 -0.96 7.44
N ARG A 145 -10.90 -1.49 6.23
CA ARG A 145 -11.28 -2.87 5.88
C ARG A 145 -10.61 -3.92 6.77
N ARG A 146 -9.35 -3.73 7.15
CA ARG A 146 -8.68 -4.63 8.11
C ARG A 146 -9.33 -4.55 9.48
N LYS A 147 -9.59 -3.36 10.01
CA LYS A 147 -10.28 -3.17 11.30
C LYS A 147 -11.69 -3.78 11.29
N GLU A 148 -12.40 -3.71 10.17
CA GLU A 148 -13.72 -4.32 10.02
C GLU A 148 -13.71 -5.85 10.07
N LYS A 149 -12.58 -6.50 9.79
CA LYS A 149 -12.44 -7.95 9.91
C LYS A 149 -12.21 -8.41 11.35
N PHE A 150 -11.79 -7.53 12.25
CA PHE A 150 -11.54 -7.89 13.65
C PHE A 150 -12.65 -7.36 14.56
N ALA A 151 -13.05 -8.18 15.53
CA ALA A 151 -13.98 -7.81 16.59
C ALA A 151 -13.44 -8.25 17.95
N THR A 152 -14.01 -7.70 19.03
CA THR A 152 -13.79 -8.26 20.37
C THR A 152 -14.95 -9.19 20.67
N ALA A 153 -14.67 -10.44 21.03
CA ALA A 153 -15.67 -11.38 21.47
C ALA A 153 -15.45 -11.72 22.95
N GLU A 154 -16.54 -11.86 23.69
CA GLU A 154 -16.54 -12.37 25.05
C GLU A 154 -17.25 -13.72 25.06
N VAL A 155 -16.51 -14.76 25.45
CA VAL A 155 -16.97 -16.15 25.45
C VAL A 155 -17.31 -16.52 26.88
N PHE A 156 -18.52 -17.04 27.10
CA PHE A 156 -19.03 -17.44 28.41
C PHE A 156 -19.13 -18.96 28.51
N GLY A 157 -18.68 -19.50 29.63
CA GLY A 157 -18.73 -20.94 29.92
C GLY A 157 -18.53 -21.21 31.41
N ASN A 158 -19.34 -22.10 31.99
CA ASN A 158 -19.25 -22.52 33.40
C ASN A 158 -19.16 -21.37 34.42
N GLY A 159 -19.92 -20.29 34.20
CA GLY A 159 -19.92 -19.11 35.08
C GLY A 159 -18.68 -18.21 34.96
N LYS A 160 -17.77 -18.49 34.00
CA LYS A 160 -16.61 -17.65 33.68
C LYS A 160 -16.79 -16.99 32.31
N SER A 161 -16.11 -15.86 32.10
CA SER A 161 -16.00 -15.22 30.80
C SER A 161 -14.56 -14.91 30.44
N ILE A 162 -14.24 -14.95 29.14
CA ILE A 162 -12.96 -14.53 28.60
C ILE A 162 -13.17 -13.58 27.42
N LYS A 163 -12.39 -12.50 27.37
CA LYS A 163 -12.37 -11.58 26.22
C LYS A 163 -11.25 -11.97 25.27
N ILE A 164 -11.61 -12.18 24.01
CA ILE A 164 -10.71 -12.62 22.95
C ILE A 164 -10.90 -11.81 21.66
N SER A 165 -9.83 -11.70 20.88
CA SER A 165 -9.86 -11.10 19.55
C SER A 165 -10.48 -12.09 18.57
N ALA A 166 -11.52 -11.65 17.85
CA ALA A 166 -12.24 -12.43 16.87
C ALA A 166 -11.94 -11.92 15.45
N LEU A 167 -11.84 -12.85 14.50
CA LEU A 167 -11.68 -12.58 13.07
C LEU A 167 -12.95 -13.02 12.34
N PHE A 168 -13.61 -12.10 11.66
CA PHE A 168 -14.64 -12.44 10.66
C PHE A 168 -13.95 -13.00 9.42
N ASP A 169 -14.18 -14.29 9.17
CA ASP A 169 -13.64 -14.98 8.00
C ASP A 169 -14.79 -15.51 7.13
N SER A 170 -15.02 -14.83 6.01
CA SER A 170 -15.97 -15.28 5.00
C SER A 170 -15.56 -16.60 4.33
N GLY A 171 -14.31 -17.05 4.51
CA GLY A 171 -13.85 -18.36 4.07
C GLY A 171 -14.17 -19.50 5.05
N ASN A 172 -14.62 -19.19 6.27
CA ASN A 172 -15.04 -20.21 7.22
C ASN A 172 -16.46 -20.70 6.89
N LEU A 173 -16.53 -21.81 6.14
CA LEU A 173 -17.76 -22.46 5.72
C LEU A 173 -18.07 -23.73 6.53
N LEU A 174 -17.46 -23.88 7.71
CA LEU A 174 -17.70 -25.03 8.57
C LEU A 174 -19.14 -24.98 9.09
N THR A 175 -19.87 -26.07 8.93
CA THR A 175 -21.23 -26.24 9.44
C THR A 175 -21.33 -27.49 10.29
N ASP A 176 -22.12 -27.44 11.36
CA ASP A 176 -22.38 -28.59 12.20
C ASP A 176 -23.45 -29.51 11.56
N GLN A 177 -23.82 -30.58 12.27
CA GLN A 177 -24.78 -31.57 11.77
C GLN A 177 -26.18 -30.98 11.53
N ASN A 178 -26.49 -29.83 12.14
CA ASN A 178 -27.75 -29.13 11.96
C ASN A 178 -27.68 -28.05 10.86
N GLY A 179 -26.51 -27.90 10.22
CA GLY A 179 -26.27 -26.87 9.21
C GLY A 179 -25.92 -25.50 9.79
N GLU A 180 -25.71 -25.37 11.11
CA GLU A 180 -25.33 -24.11 11.74
C GLU A 180 -23.82 -23.85 11.62
N GLY A 181 -23.42 -22.59 11.44
CA GLY A 181 -22.01 -22.21 11.32
C GLY A 181 -21.17 -22.57 12.56
N VAL A 182 -20.01 -23.18 12.33
CA VAL A 182 -19.07 -23.56 13.39
C VAL A 182 -17.99 -22.49 13.53
N VAL A 183 -17.81 -21.99 14.76
CA VAL A 183 -16.71 -21.07 15.08
C VAL A 183 -15.43 -21.86 15.33
N VAL A 184 -14.26 -21.30 14.99
CA VAL A 184 -12.97 -21.92 15.34
C VAL A 184 -12.33 -21.13 16.47
N THR A 185 -11.93 -21.78 17.55
CA THR A 185 -11.36 -21.10 18.72
C THR A 185 -10.05 -21.74 19.18
N ASP A 186 -9.21 -20.92 19.80
CA ASP A 186 -7.94 -21.38 20.37
C ASP A 186 -8.16 -22.27 21.59
N GLN A 187 -7.60 -23.49 21.57
CA GLN A 187 -7.79 -24.46 22.64
C GLN A 187 -7.23 -23.96 23.98
N ARG A 188 -6.07 -23.28 23.97
CA ARG A 188 -5.39 -22.84 25.20
C ARG A 188 -6.19 -21.77 25.91
N ARG A 189 -6.76 -20.82 25.16
CA ARG A 189 -7.61 -19.77 25.75
C ARG A 189 -8.91 -20.32 26.31
N LEU A 190 -9.48 -21.35 25.68
CA LEU A 190 -10.73 -21.95 26.12
C LEU A 190 -10.60 -22.74 27.44
N GLN A 191 -9.41 -23.26 27.77
CA GLN A 191 -9.16 -23.95 29.05
C GLN A 191 -9.50 -23.08 30.28
N ALA A 192 -9.39 -21.76 30.16
CA ALA A 192 -9.74 -20.83 31.24
C ALA A 192 -11.23 -20.89 31.64
N LEU A 193 -12.11 -21.34 30.73
CA LEU A 193 -13.55 -21.50 30.95
C LEU A 193 -13.90 -22.84 31.65
N GLY A 194 -12.91 -23.70 31.90
CA GLY A 194 -13.13 -25.04 32.47
C GLY A 194 -13.68 -26.04 31.46
N ASP A 195 -14.26 -27.14 31.96
CA ASP A 195 -14.73 -28.25 31.13
C ASP A 195 -16.02 -27.90 30.40
N LEU A 196 -15.91 -27.64 29.10
CA LEU A 196 -17.05 -27.40 28.22
C LEU A 196 -17.62 -28.72 27.71
N ARG A 197 -18.92 -28.72 27.40
CA ARG A 197 -19.61 -29.91 26.89
C ARG A 197 -19.04 -30.32 25.53
N GLU A 198 -18.61 -31.56 25.43
CA GLU A 198 -18.14 -32.13 24.16
C GLU A 198 -19.29 -32.28 23.16
N ALA A 199 -19.03 -31.91 21.91
CA ALA A 199 -19.98 -31.97 20.80
C ALA A 199 -19.57 -32.96 19.71
N GLY A 200 -18.41 -33.62 19.86
CA GLY A 200 -17.89 -34.62 18.93
C GLY A 200 -16.61 -34.17 18.25
N GLU A 201 -16.39 -34.67 17.03
CA GLU A 201 -15.22 -34.36 16.20
C GLU A 201 -15.65 -34.03 14.77
N MET A 202 -14.90 -33.17 14.10
CA MET A 202 -15.14 -32.76 12.72
C MET A 202 -13.88 -32.88 11.90
N ARG A 203 -13.97 -33.56 10.75
CA ARG A 203 -12.89 -33.57 9.77
C ARG A 203 -12.94 -32.29 8.94
N VAL A 204 -11.87 -31.52 9.00
CA VAL A 204 -11.70 -30.26 8.29
C VAL A 204 -10.67 -30.43 7.19
N HIS A 205 -11.04 -30.03 5.98
CA HIS A 205 -10.14 -29.97 4.84
C HIS A 205 -9.59 -28.55 4.69
N THR A 206 -8.27 -28.44 4.73
CA THR A 206 -7.54 -27.18 4.58
C THR A 206 -6.60 -27.28 3.38
N ALA A 207 -6.11 -26.14 2.88
CA ALA A 207 -5.15 -26.12 1.78
C ALA A 207 -3.84 -26.90 2.08
N SER A 208 -3.52 -27.10 3.35
CA SER A 208 -2.36 -27.86 3.84
C SER A 208 -2.66 -29.32 4.17
N GLY A 209 -3.91 -29.79 3.98
CA GLY A 209 -4.30 -31.18 4.23
C GLY A 209 -5.58 -31.30 5.06
N SER A 210 -5.90 -32.54 5.43
CA SER A 210 -7.10 -32.89 6.21
C SER A 210 -6.72 -33.14 7.67
N ARG A 211 -7.45 -32.54 8.60
CA ARG A 211 -7.24 -32.70 10.04
C ARG A 211 -8.57 -32.88 10.76
N VAL A 212 -8.57 -33.61 11.88
CA VAL A 212 -9.76 -33.78 12.72
C VAL A 212 -9.67 -32.78 13.87
N LEU A 213 -10.70 -31.97 14.05
CA LEU A 213 -10.80 -30.99 15.13
C LEU A 213 -11.86 -31.46 16.14
N LYS A 214 -11.56 -31.30 17.43
CA LYS A 214 -12.50 -31.57 18.51
C LYS A 214 -13.54 -30.44 18.58
N LEU A 215 -14.80 -30.80 18.74
CA LEU A 215 -15.91 -29.87 18.87
C LEU A 215 -16.38 -29.76 20.32
N VAL A 216 -16.70 -28.55 20.75
CA VAL A 216 -17.31 -28.25 22.05
C VAL A 216 -18.51 -27.32 21.86
N LYS A 217 -19.48 -27.38 22.78
CA LYS A 217 -20.59 -26.42 22.84
C LYS A 217 -20.23 -25.27 23.78
N ILE A 218 -20.31 -24.06 23.24
CA ILE A 218 -20.14 -22.82 23.97
C ILE A 218 -21.54 -22.25 24.28
N PRO A 219 -21.87 -22.03 25.57
CA PRO A 219 -23.17 -21.49 25.96
C PRO A 219 -23.50 -20.16 25.31
N GLU A 220 -22.56 -19.20 25.32
CA GLU A 220 -22.81 -17.86 24.82
C GLU A 220 -21.51 -17.20 24.34
N ILE A 221 -21.60 -16.49 23.20
CA ILE A 221 -20.55 -15.63 22.65
C ILE A 221 -21.17 -14.26 22.38
N ARG A 222 -20.64 -13.22 23.04
CA ARG A 222 -21.00 -11.82 22.75
C ARG A 222 -19.96 -11.21 21.85
N ILE A 223 -20.38 -10.73 20.68
CA ILE A 223 -19.49 -10.12 19.69
C ILE A 223 -19.75 -8.62 19.70
N TYR A 224 -18.73 -7.87 20.11
CA TYR A 224 -18.73 -6.41 20.10
C TYR A 224 -18.07 -5.93 18.81
N SER A 225 -18.90 -5.48 17.86
CA SER A 225 -18.43 -4.98 16.56
C SER A 225 -19.21 -3.75 16.15
N ARG A 226 -18.51 -2.70 15.69
CA ARG A 226 -19.11 -1.45 15.17
C ARG A 226 -20.14 -0.79 16.11
N GLY A 227 -19.93 -0.88 17.43
CA GLY A 227 -20.84 -0.33 18.44
C GLY A 227 -22.16 -1.09 18.59
N ARG A 228 -22.28 -2.27 17.97
CA ARG A 228 -23.38 -3.22 18.16
C ARG A 228 -22.87 -4.44 18.93
N GLU A 229 -23.77 -5.01 19.71
CA GLU A 229 -23.58 -6.26 20.43
C GLU A 229 -24.42 -7.32 19.73
N ASN A 230 -23.77 -8.38 19.25
CA ASN A 230 -24.44 -9.56 18.71
C ASN A 230 -24.20 -10.73 19.67
N ILE A 231 -25.28 -11.38 20.10
CA ILE A 231 -25.21 -12.50 21.05
C ILE A 231 -25.50 -13.78 20.27
N LEU A 232 -24.57 -14.72 20.30
CA LEU A 232 -24.74 -16.07 19.78
C LEU A 232 -24.87 -17.03 20.96
N THR A 233 -25.89 -17.88 20.94
CA THR A 233 -26.14 -18.86 22.01
C THR A 233 -25.97 -20.28 21.50
N ASN A 234 -25.46 -21.17 22.35
CA ASN A 234 -25.34 -22.60 22.10
C ASN A 234 -24.49 -22.97 20.86
N VAL A 235 -23.42 -22.21 20.65
CA VAL A 235 -22.56 -22.24 19.47
C VAL A 235 -21.68 -23.48 19.47
N THR A 236 -21.58 -24.15 18.32
CA THR A 236 -20.60 -25.22 18.09
C THR A 236 -19.24 -24.60 17.79
N ALA A 237 -18.22 -24.93 18.59
CA ALA A 237 -16.86 -24.43 18.42
C ALA A 237 -15.87 -25.57 18.14
N ALA A 238 -15.08 -25.43 17.08
CA ALA A 238 -13.97 -26.30 16.76
C ALA A 238 -12.67 -25.80 17.41
N LEU A 239 -11.97 -26.68 18.10
CA LEU A 239 -10.71 -26.39 18.76
C LEU A 239 -9.54 -26.51 17.77
N SER A 240 -8.74 -25.45 17.65
CA SER A 240 -7.52 -25.46 16.82
C SER A 240 -6.43 -24.59 17.47
N ASP A 241 -5.18 -24.77 17.06
CA ASP A 241 -4.10 -23.85 17.41
C ASP A 241 -4.17 -22.62 16.49
N LEU A 242 -4.59 -21.48 17.05
CA LEU A 242 -4.71 -20.22 16.31
C LEU A 242 -3.50 -19.31 16.56
N PRO A 243 -3.14 -18.45 15.59
CA PRO A 243 -2.05 -17.48 15.76
C PRO A 243 -2.41 -16.41 16.80
N GLU A 244 -1.43 -15.79 17.46
CA GLU A 244 -1.66 -14.86 18.57
C GLU A 244 -2.58 -13.65 18.25
N GLN A 245 -2.68 -13.27 16.97
CA GLN A 245 -3.43 -12.09 16.51
C GLN A 245 -4.95 -12.21 16.71
N TYR A 246 -5.50 -13.42 16.67
CA TYR A 246 -6.92 -13.70 16.90
C TYR A 246 -7.08 -15.09 17.51
N ALA A 247 -8.05 -15.24 18.40
CA ALA A 247 -8.30 -16.51 19.08
C ALA A 247 -9.71 -17.05 18.84
N LEU A 248 -10.47 -16.38 17.97
CA LEU A 248 -11.78 -16.82 17.50
C LEU A 248 -11.91 -16.50 16.01
N ILE A 249 -12.39 -17.44 15.22
CA ILE A 249 -12.78 -17.25 13.82
C ILE A 249 -14.29 -17.39 13.77
N LEU A 250 -14.96 -16.31 13.36
CA LEU A 250 -16.40 -16.26 13.20
C LEU A 250 -16.74 -16.56 11.73
N PRO A 251 -17.75 -17.40 11.45
CA PRO A 251 -18.35 -17.46 10.12
C PRO A 251 -18.94 -16.08 9.79
N CYS A 252 -18.78 -15.66 8.54
CA CYS A 252 -19.32 -14.39 8.08
C CYS A 252 -20.70 -14.67 7.46
N GLU A 253 -21.76 -14.52 8.26
CA GLU A 253 -23.14 -14.33 7.77
C GLU A 253 -23.53 -12.86 7.88
#